data_AF-A0A7C3YDG6-F1
#
_entry.id   AF-A0A7C3YDG6-F1
#
_cell.length_a   1.000
_cell.length_b   1.000
_cell.length_c   1.000
_cell.angle_alpha   90.00
_cell.angle_beta   90.00
_cell.angle_gamma   90.00
#
_symmetry.space_group_name_H-M   'P 1'
#
loop_
_entity.id
_entity.type
_entity.pdbx_description
1 polymer ?
#
loop_
_entity_poly.entity_id
_entity_poly.type
_entity_poly.pdbx_seq_one_letter_code
_entity_poly.pdbx_strand_id
1 'polypeptide(L)' 'VGVDQHIGGIGLGLYICKGIVEAHGGWIWAQSELGKGTTISFALPFC' A
#
# COMPACT_ATOMS: atom_id res chain seq x y z
N VAL A 1 -29.08 -14.60 6.26
CA VAL A 1 -27.97 -14.26 5.34
C VAL A 1 -27.34 -12.99 5.88
N GLY A 2 -26.17 -13.09 6.51
CA GLY A 2 -25.47 -11.93 7.07
C GLY A 2 -24.85 -11.12 5.92
N VAL A 3 -25.18 -9.84 5.84
CA VAL A 3 -24.58 -8.92 4.88
C VAL A 3 -23.25 -8.47 5.49
N ASP A 4 -22.12 -8.98 4.98
CA ASP A 4 -20.80 -8.38 5.25
C ASP A 4 -20.81 -6.99 4.61
N GLN A 5 -21.15 -5.97 5.40
CA GLN A 5 -21.00 -4.58 4.98
C GLN A 5 -19.51 -4.28 5.00
N HIS A 6 -18.82 -4.59 3.90
CA HIS A 6 -17.49 -4.09 3.64
C HIS A 6 -17.56 -2.56 3.64
N ILE A 7 -17.25 -1.94 4.78
CA ILE A 7 -17.06 -0.49 4.89
C ILE A 7 -16.04 -0.14 3.82
N GLY A 8 -16.45 0.59 2.78
CA GLY A 8 -15.55 1.01 1.71
C GLY A 8 -14.33 1.65 2.35
N GLY A 9 -13.15 1.05 2.12
CA GLY A 9 -11.94 1.46 2.82
C GLY A 9 -11.67 2.94 2.59
N ILE A 10 -11.47 3.71 3.65
CA ILE A 10 -11.17 5.15 3.60
C ILE A 10 -9.75 5.47 3.07
N GLY A 11 -9.16 4.57 2.28
CA GLY A 11 -7.82 4.75 1.71
C GLY A 11 -6.65 4.60 2.70
N LEU A 12 -6.90 4.13 3.93
CA LEU A 12 -5.86 4.03 4.96
C LEU A 12 -4.77 2.99 4.68
N GLY A 13 -5.05 1.95 3.89
CA GLY A 13 -4.11 0.83 3.71
C GLY A 13 -2.73 1.27 3.23
N LEU A 14 -2.66 2.05 2.15
CA LEU A 14 -1.37 2.50 1.61
C LEU A 14 -0.70 3.57 2.49
N TYR A 15 -1.51 4.39 3.18
CA TYR A 15 -0.99 5.34 4.17
C TYR A 15 -0.28 4.63 5.33
N ILE A 16 -0.89 3.56 5.85
CA ILE A 16 -0.30 2.72 6.88
C ILE A 16 0.97 2.04 6.36
N CYS A 17 0.94 1.45 5.16
CA CYS A 17 2.12 0.82 4.55
C CYS A 17 3.28 1.81 4.42
N LYS A 18 3.01 3.06 3.98
CA LYS A 18 4.03 4.10 3.89
C LYS A 18 4.68 4.38 5.25
N GLY A 19 3.87 4.58 6.29
CA GLY A 19 4.38 4.82 7.64
C GLY A 19 5.24 3.66 8.17
N ILE A 20 4.85 2.41 7.89
CA ILE A 20 5.64 1.23 8.26
C ILE A 20 6.99 1.25 7.54
N VAL A 21 6.99 1.42 6.22
CA VAL A 21 8.23 1.39 5.42
C VAL A 21 9.19 2.50 5.83
N GLU A 22 8.68 3.72 6.02
CA GLU A 22 9.47 4.88 6.47
C GLU A 22 10.05 4.68 7.88
N ALA A 23 9.29 4.08 8.80
CA ALA A 23 9.77 3.76 10.15
C ALA A 23 10.93 2.74 10.15
N HIS A 24 11.06 1.92 9.10
CA HIS A 24 12.17 0.99 8.91
C HIS A 24 13.32 1.60 8.08
N GLY A 25 13.29 2.92 7.80
CA GLY A 25 14.29 3.60 6.97
C GLY A 25 14.20 3.23 5.48
N GLY A 26 13.10 2.61 5.07
CA GLY A 26 12.86 2.19 3.70
C GLY A 26 12.18 3.24 2.83
N TRP A 27 11.86 2.82 1.61
CA TRP A 27 11.16 3.63 0.62
C TRP A 27 10.02 2.84 -0.05
N ILE A 28 8.95 3.50 -0.48
CA ILE A 28 7.79 2.89 -1.15
C ILE A 28 7.40 3.75 -2.35
N TRP A 29 7.08 3.12 -3.49
CA TRP A 29 6.69 3.82 -4.72
C TRP A 29 5.65 3.02 -5.52
N ALA A 30 5.00 3.71 -6.45
CA ALA A 30 3.99 3.14 -7.34
C ALA A 30 4.41 3.30 -8.80
N GLN A 31 4.21 2.26 -9.59
CA GLN A 31 4.28 2.28 -11.05
C GLN A 31 2.92 1.83 -11.57
N SER A 32 2.30 2.66 -12.41
CA SER A 32 0.99 2.35 -12.98
C SER A 32 0.97 2.72 -14.45
N GLU A 33 0.40 1.85 -15.26
CA GLU A 33 0.09 2.13 -16.65
C GLU A 33 -1.37 1.79 -16.91
N LEU A 34 -2.09 2.74 -17.52
CA LEU A 34 -3.52 2.60 -17.80
C LEU A 34 -3.75 1.34 -18.66
N GLY A 35 -4.66 0.48 -18.20
CA GLY A 35 -4.97 -0.78 -18.88
C GLY A 35 -3.95 -1.91 -18.66
N LYS A 36 -2.81 -1.67 -17.99
CA LYS A 36 -1.84 -2.70 -17.60
C LYS A 36 -1.80 -2.98 -16.10
N GLY A 37 -2.35 -2.08 -15.30
CA GLY A 37 -2.48 -2.22 -13.85
C GLY A 37 -1.47 -1.37 -13.08
N THR A 38 -1.36 -1.66 -11.79
CA THR A 38 -0.54 -0.90 -10.84
C THR A 38 0.32 -1.84 -10.02
N THR A 39 1.60 -1.52 -9.91
CA THR A 39 2.57 -2.20 -9.06
C THR A 39 3.00 -1.23 -7.95
N ILE A 40 2.82 -1.65 -6.69
CA ILE A 40 3.38 -0.95 -5.53
C ILE A 40 4.61 -1.73 -5.09
N SER A 41 5.75 -1.05 -5.00
CA SER A 41 7.03 -1.65 -4.60
C SER A 41 7.59 -0.92 -3.39
N PHE A 42 8.35 -1.63 -2.57
CA PHE A 42 9.09 -1.05 -1.44
C PHE A 42 10.46 -1.72 -1.31
N ALA A 43 11.38 -1.06 -0.62
CA ALA A 43 12.62 -1.68 -0.16
C ALA A 43 13.01 -1.14 1.21
N LEU A 44 13.77 -1.94 1.93
CA LEU A 44 14.32 -1.62 3.24
C LEU A 44 15.86 -1.64 3.15
N PRO A 45 16.58 -0.86 3.97
CA PRO A 45 18.03 -0.98 4.11
C PRO A 45 18.42 -2.40 4.54
N PHE A 46 19.55 -2.90 4.03
CA PHE A 46 20.16 -4.13 4.53
C PHE A 46 20.88 -3.89 5.86
N CYS A 47 20.90 -4.89 6.73
CA CYS A 47 21.65 -4.91 7.98
C CYS A 47 23.10 -5.38 7.80
#